data_AF-A0A453RTB2-F1
#
_entry.id   AF-A0A453RTB2-F1
#
_cell.length_a   1.000
_cell.length_b   1.000
_cell.length_c   1.000
_cell.angle_alpha   90.00
_cell.angle_beta   90.00
_cell.angle_gamma   90.00
#
_symmetry.space_group_name_H-M   'P 1'
#
loop_
_entity.id
_entity.type
_entity.pdbx_description
1 polymer ?
#
loop_
_entity_poly.entity_id
_entity_poly.type
_entity_poly.pdbx_seq_one_letter_code
_entity_poly.pdbx_strand_id
1 'polypeptide(L)'
;GGQTSIRYILYSEYPYPKSVIMMPYWRCYFPNTQAIIYVVDSSDTDRLVTAKEEFHSILEEDELKGAVVLVYANKQDLPGALDDAAITESLELHKIKSRQWAIFKTSAIKGEGLFEGLNWLSNALKSGGS
;
A
#
# COMPACT_ATOMS: atom_id res chain seq x y z
N GLY A 1 -15.41 18.03 5.19
CA GLY A 1 -14.36 17.61 6.14
C GLY A 1 -13.83 16.29 5.65
N GLY A 2 -12.55 16.25 5.29
CA GLY A 2 -11.96 15.30 4.36
C GLY A 2 -12.03 13.84 4.78
N GLN A 3 -12.68 13.03 3.95
CA GLN A 3 -12.62 11.58 4.02
C GLN A 3 -11.36 11.13 3.27
N THR A 4 -10.20 11.17 3.93
CA THR A 4 -9.01 10.50 3.41
C THR A 4 -9.24 9.00 3.55
N SER A 5 -9.77 8.38 2.50
CA SER A 5 -9.86 6.92 2.41
C SER A 5 -8.45 6.37 2.21
N ILE A 6 -7.80 5.96 3.29
CA ILE A 6 -6.73 4.96 3.19
C ILE A 6 -7.41 3.70 2.66
N ARG A 7 -7.14 3.35 1.39
CA ARG A 7 -7.75 2.21 0.71
C ARG A 7 -6.72 1.09 0.64
N TYR A 8 -6.96 0.06 1.41
CA TYR A 8 -6.25 -1.21 1.32
C TYR A 8 -6.84 -2.01 0.16
N ILE A 9 -6.01 -2.51 -0.75
CA ILE A 9 -6.39 -3.59 -1.65
C ILE A 9 -5.63 -4.81 -1.19
N LEU A 10 -6.34 -5.69 -0.48
CA LEU A 10 -5.86 -7.02 -0.15
C LEU A 10 -6.20 -7.90 -1.37
N TYR A 11 -5.18 -8.39 -2.05
CA TYR A 11 -5.37 -9.33 -3.15
C TYR A 11 -5.47 -10.75 -2.58
N SER A 12 -6.63 -11.38 -2.77
CA SER A 12 -6.88 -12.79 -2.49
C SER A 12 -7.41 -13.41 -3.78
N GLU A 13 -6.84 -14.52 -4.23
CA GLU A 13 -7.41 -15.31 -5.34
C GLU A 13 -8.73 -15.96 -4.88
N TYR A 14 -9.84 -15.22 -4.96
CA TYR A 14 -11.20 -15.76 -4.89
C TYR A 14 -12.05 -15.20 -6.03
N PRO A 15 -12.97 -15.98 -6.61
CA PRO A 15 -13.50 -15.73 -7.95
C PRO A 15 -14.68 -14.75 -7.95
N TYR A 16 -14.54 -13.51 -7.45
CA TYR A 16 -15.54 -12.47 -7.69
C TYR A 16 -14.94 -11.06 -7.75
N PRO A 17 -15.21 -10.25 -8.79
CA PRO A 17 -14.83 -8.85 -8.80
C PRO A 17 -15.86 -8.02 -8.03
N LYS A 18 -15.50 -7.43 -6.88
CA LYS A 18 -16.27 -6.32 -6.29
C LYS A 18 -15.36 -5.20 -5.79
N SER A 19 -15.53 -4.06 -6.44
CA SER A 19 -14.99 -2.75 -6.10
C SER A 19 -15.61 -2.16 -4.84
N VAL A 20 -14.74 -1.70 -3.92
CA VAL A 20 -14.94 -0.74 -2.81
C VAL A 20 -15.84 -1.19 -1.64
N ILE A 21 -15.25 -1.39 -0.44
CA ILE A 21 -16.01 -1.48 0.82
C ILE A 21 -15.24 -0.81 1.99
N MET A 22 -15.93 0.03 2.77
CA MET A 22 -15.50 0.64 4.04
C MET A 22 -15.56 -0.35 5.22
N MET A 23 -14.67 -0.16 6.21
CA MET A 23 -14.59 -0.78 7.55
C MET A 23 -15.97 -0.98 8.22
N PRO A 24 -16.31 -2.21 8.69
CA PRO A 24 -15.54 -2.96 9.71
C PRO A 24 -15.16 -4.42 9.35
N TYR A 25 -15.33 -4.87 8.11
CA TYR A 25 -15.09 -6.28 7.70
C TYR A 25 -13.76 -6.53 6.95
N TRP A 26 -12.74 -5.69 7.14
CA TRP A 26 -11.47 -5.80 6.43
C TRP A 26 -10.58 -6.95 6.93
N ARG A 27 -10.70 -7.34 8.21
CA ARG A 27 -9.96 -8.48 8.80
C ARG A 27 -10.34 -9.82 8.17
N CYS A 28 -11.52 -9.91 7.55
CA CYS A 28 -11.98 -11.12 6.86
C CYS A 28 -11.19 -11.45 5.58
N TYR A 29 -10.38 -10.52 5.07
CA TYR A 29 -9.54 -10.72 3.89
C TYR A 29 -8.11 -11.15 4.22
N PHE A 30 -7.70 -11.13 5.48
CA PHE A 30 -6.33 -11.46 5.86
C PHE A 30 -5.92 -12.90 5.52
N PRO A 31 -6.77 -13.93 5.72
CA PRO A 31 -6.40 -15.29 5.36
C PRO A 31 -6.04 -15.38 3.87
N ASN A 32 -4.86 -15.93 3.57
CA ASN A 32 -4.30 -16.07 2.22
C ASN A 32 -4.00 -14.74 1.48
N THR A 33 -3.84 -13.62 2.20
CA THR A 33 -3.32 -12.40 1.57
C THR A 33 -1.84 -12.57 1.24
N GLN A 34 -1.50 -12.51 -0.04
CA GLN A 34 -0.10 -12.59 -0.50
C GLN A 34 0.55 -11.21 -0.67
N ALA A 35 -0.26 -10.15 -0.76
CA ALA A 35 0.20 -8.79 -0.97
C ALA A 35 -0.66 -7.73 -0.31
N ILE A 36 -0.01 -6.66 0.14
CA ILE A 36 -0.62 -5.44 0.65
C ILE A 36 -0.30 -4.30 -0.32
N ILE A 37 -1.32 -3.61 -0.82
CA ILE A 37 -1.14 -2.33 -1.51
C ILE A 37 -1.51 -1.21 -0.54
N TYR A 38 -0.53 -0.42 -0.14
CA TYR A 38 -0.70 0.72 0.78
C TYR A 38 -0.57 2.04 0.01
N VAL A 39 -1.64 2.84 0.02
CA VAL A 39 -1.70 4.09 -0.75
C VAL A 39 -1.58 5.28 0.19
N VAL A 40 -0.53 6.07 0.02
CA VAL A 40 -0.25 7.28 0.78
C VAL A 40 -0.70 8.49 -0.01
N ASP A 41 -1.44 9.38 0.63
CA ASP A 41 -1.64 10.73 0.11
C ASP A 41 -0.37 11.54 0.33
N SER A 42 0.43 11.74 -0.72
CA SER A 42 1.73 12.40 -0.58
C SER A 42 1.61 13.90 -0.38
N SER A 43 0.43 14.49 -0.54
CA SER A 43 0.17 15.91 -0.31
C SER A 43 -0.25 16.22 1.14
N ASP A 44 -0.62 15.21 1.93
CA ASP A 44 -1.13 15.36 3.30
C ASP A 44 -0.03 15.02 4.32
N THR A 45 0.92 15.95 4.48
CA THR A 45 2.10 15.74 5.33
C THR A 45 1.78 15.63 6.81
N ASP A 46 0.72 16.30 7.26
CA ASP A 46 0.29 16.31 8.67
C ASP A 46 -0.13 14.93 9.16
N ARG A 47 -0.60 14.08 8.24
CA ARG A 47 -1.10 12.74 8.54
C ARG A 47 -0.09 11.61 8.37
N LEU A 48 1.13 11.91 7.92
CA LEU A 48 2.14 10.88 7.66
C LEU A 48 2.55 10.14 8.94
N VAL A 49 2.55 10.80 10.08
CA VAL A 49 2.86 10.16 11.38
C VAL A 49 1.81 9.10 11.71
N THR A 50 0.53 9.44 11.60
CA THR A 50 -0.56 8.48 11.81
C THR A 50 -0.55 7.37 10.75
N ALA A 51 -0.26 7.71 9.49
CA ALA A 51 -0.14 6.72 8.42
C ALA A 51 0.98 5.70 8.69
N LYS A 52 2.13 6.16 9.22
CA LYS A 52 3.22 5.28 9.66
C LYS A 52 2.73 4.32 10.75
N GLU A 53 2.09 4.83 11.80
CA GLU A 53 1.62 3.99 12.92
C GLU A 53 0.62 2.93 12.45
N GLU A 54 -0.37 3.32 11.65
CA GLU A 54 -1.35 2.39 11.07
C GLU A 54 -0.68 1.35 10.15
N PHE A 55 0.25 1.81 9.31
CA PHE A 55 0.97 0.94 8.39
C PHE A 55 1.75 -0.14 9.14
N HIS A 56 2.57 0.23 10.13
CA HIS A 56 3.34 -0.75 10.91
C HIS A 56 2.44 -1.68 11.73
N SER A 57 1.35 -1.16 12.33
CA SER A 57 0.38 -2.00 13.03
C SER A 57 -0.23 -3.08 12.13
N ILE A 58 -0.48 -2.78 10.86
CA ILE A 58 -0.98 -3.76 9.88
C ILE A 58 0.09 -4.81 9.56
N LEU A 59 1.36 -4.40 9.47
CA LEU A 59 2.45 -5.35 9.20
C LEU A 59 2.70 -6.31 10.38
N GLU A 60 2.25 -5.96 11.59
CA GLU A 60 2.37 -6.80 12.79
C GLU A 60 1.28 -7.89 12.89
N GLU A 61 0.21 -7.82 12.09
CA GLU A 61 -0.85 -8.85 12.09
C GLU A 61 -0.29 -10.18 11.55
N ASP A 62 -0.48 -11.27 12.31
CA ASP A 62 0.09 -12.59 12.03
C ASP A 62 -0.35 -13.14 10.66
N GLU A 63 -1.60 -12.89 10.28
CA GLU A 63 -2.18 -13.33 9.01
C GLU A 63 -1.55 -12.63 7.79
N LEU A 64 -0.85 -11.51 8.01
CA LEU A 64 -0.16 -10.73 6.96
C LEU A 64 1.35 -10.95 6.96
N LYS A 65 1.83 -11.90 7.77
CA LYS A 65 3.25 -12.25 7.83
C LYS A 65 3.73 -12.77 6.48
N GLY A 66 4.77 -12.13 5.96
CA GLY A 66 5.37 -12.50 4.67
C GLY A 66 4.66 -11.94 3.44
N ALA A 67 3.52 -11.26 3.58
CA ALA A 67 2.85 -10.59 2.47
C ALA A 67 3.77 -9.51 1.85
N VAL A 68 3.88 -9.48 0.52
CA VAL A 68 4.66 -8.48 -0.22
C VAL A 68 3.97 -7.12 -0.10
N VAL A 69 4.73 -6.04 0.07
CA VAL A 69 4.15 -4.70 0.23
C VAL A 69 4.45 -3.82 -0.98
N LEU A 70 3.40 -3.32 -1.62
CA LEU A 70 3.48 -2.25 -2.61
C LEU A 70 2.99 -0.96 -1.98
N VAL A 71 3.84 0.07 -1.93
CA VAL A 71 3.46 1.41 -1.48
C VAL A 71 3.27 2.32 -2.69
N TYR A 72 2.17 3.05 -2.71
CA TYR A 72 1.95 4.13 -3.67
C TYR A 72 2.07 5.48 -2.98
N ALA A 73 3.09 6.26 -3.37
CA ALA A 73 3.16 7.69 -3.08
C ALA A 73 2.23 8.41 -4.06
N ASN A 74 0.93 8.47 -3.73
CA ASN A 74 -0.13 8.95 -4.60
C ASN A 74 -0.31 10.47 -4.50
N LYS A 75 -1.05 11.03 -5.47
CA LYS A 75 -1.32 12.46 -5.65
C LYS A 75 -0.12 13.29 -6.11
N GLN A 76 0.78 12.67 -6.88
CA GLN A 76 1.92 13.38 -7.48
C GLN A 76 1.52 14.48 -8.48
N ASP A 77 0.24 14.54 -8.86
CA ASP A 77 -0.34 15.64 -9.63
C ASP A 77 -0.54 16.93 -8.82
N LEU A 78 -0.51 16.88 -7.49
CA LEU A 78 -0.71 18.03 -6.63
C LEU A 78 0.61 18.73 -6.27
N PRO A 79 0.62 20.07 -6.19
CA PRO A 79 1.80 20.81 -5.73
C PRO A 79 2.10 20.47 -4.26
N GLY A 80 3.37 20.33 -3.94
CA GLY A 80 3.81 19.99 -2.57
C GLY A 80 3.68 18.51 -2.22
N ALA A 81 3.27 17.65 -3.15
CA ALA A 81 3.31 16.21 -2.96
C ALA A 81 4.75 15.73 -2.72
N LEU A 82 4.96 15.00 -1.63
CA LEU A 82 6.25 14.38 -1.31
C LEU A 82 6.59 13.29 -2.33
N ASP A 83 7.88 13.15 -2.63
CA ASP A 83 8.36 12.09 -3.51
C ASP A 83 8.51 10.75 -2.76
N ASP A 84 8.88 9.71 -3.50
CA ASP A 84 9.08 8.36 -3.00
C ASP A 84 10.18 8.28 -1.93
N ALA A 85 11.22 9.10 -2.01
CA ALA A 85 12.29 9.12 -1.02
C ALA A 85 11.79 9.69 0.32
N ALA A 86 11.06 10.81 0.29
CA ALA A 86 10.50 11.43 1.49
C ALA A 86 9.43 10.54 2.16
N ILE A 87 8.58 9.87 1.36
CA ILE A 87 7.61 8.90 1.90
C ILE A 87 8.29 7.66 2.47
N THR A 88 9.36 7.18 1.83
CA THR A 88 10.17 6.04 2.32
C THR A 88 10.74 6.33 3.71
N GLU A 89 11.23 7.54 3.93
CA GLU A 89 11.75 7.96 5.23
C GLU A 89 10.61 8.12 6.24
N SER A 90 9.53 8.81 5.86
CA SER A 90 8.39 9.09 6.75
C SER A 90 7.70 7.82 7.26
N LEU A 91 7.56 6.80 6.42
CA LEU A 91 7.02 5.50 6.79
C LEU A 91 8.08 4.53 7.34
N GLU A 92 9.35 4.92 7.35
CA GLU A 92 10.49 4.10 7.77
C GLU A 92 10.56 2.74 7.05
N LEU A 93 10.27 2.72 5.73
CA LEU A 93 10.21 1.46 4.96
C LEU A 93 11.54 0.70 5.00
N HIS A 94 12.65 1.44 5.12
CA HIS A 94 13.99 0.87 5.26
C HIS A 94 14.16 -0.04 6.50
N LYS A 95 13.32 0.10 7.53
CA LYS A 95 13.32 -0.77 8.72
C LYS A 95 12.63 -2.11 8.48
N ILE A 96 11.83 -2.24 7.42
CA ILE A 96 11.15 -3.48 7.06
C ILE A 96 12.15 -4.43 6.41
N LYS A 97 12.55 -5.46 7.18
CA LYS A 97 13.46 -6.52 6.72
C LYS A 97 12.77 -7.88 6.56
N SER A 98 11.54 -8.02 7.07
CA SER A 98 10.82 -9.29 7.16
C SER A 98 10.04 -9.67 5.89
N ARG A 99 9.94 -8.77 4.91
CA ARG A 99 9.16 -8.95 3.67
C ARG A 99 9.72 -8.08 2.55
N GLN A 100 9.43 -8.45 1.31
CA GLN A 100 9.71 -7.61 0.15
C GLN A 100 8.78 -6.40 0.13
N TRP A 101 9.32 -5.25 -0.26
CA TRP A 101 8.53 -4.05 -0.49
C TRP A 101 9.12 -3.19 -1.61
N ALA A 102 8.27 -2.37 -2.22
CA ALA A 102 8.68 -1.29 -3.11
C ALA A 102 7.70 -0.12 -3.03
N ILE A 103 8.17 1.05 -3.45
CA ILE A 103 7.37 2.28 -3.51
C ILE A 103 7.37 2.83 -4.92
N PHE A 104 6.22 3.34 -5.36
CA PHE A 104 6.07 3.99 -6.67
C PHE A 104 5.33 5.32 -6.53
N LYS A 105 5.87 6.34 -7.19
CA LYS A 105 5.18 7.62 -7.39
C LYS A 105 3.98 7.42 -8.29
N THR A 106 2.81 7.91 -7.87
CA THR A 106 1.57 7.73 -8.64
C THR A 106 0.67 8.96 -8.66
N SER A 107 -0.08 9.10 -9.75
CA SER A 107 -1.27 9.93 -9.80
C SER A 107 -2.43 9.05 -10.22
N ALA A 108 -3.26 8.65 -9.26
CA ALA A 108 -4.42 7.82 -9.55
C ALA A 108 -5.40 8.46 -10.53
N ILE A 109 -5.48 9.80 -10.58
CA ILE A 109 -6.38 10.53 -11.49
C ILE A 109 -5.83 10.60 -12.92
N LYS A 110 -4.50 10.57 -13.09
CA LYS A 110 -3.85 10.55 -14.40
C LYS A 110 -3.52 9.13 -14.88
N GLY A 111 -3.57 8.15 -13.98
CA GLY A 111 -3.17 6.77 -14.22
C GLY A 111 -1.66 6.52 -14.20
N GLU A 112 -0.85 7.53 -13.87
CA GLU A 112 0.61 7.48 -13.90
C GLU A 112 1.16 6.61 -12.74
N GLY A 113 2.13 5.75 -13.03
CA GLY A 113 2.85 4.91 -12.06
C GLY A 113 2.08 3.69 -11.55
N LEU A 114 0.78 3.58 -11.85
CA LEU A 114 -0.07 2.47 -11.39
C LEU A 114 0.31 1.14 -12.05
N PHE A 115 0.64 1.16 -13.34
CA PHE A 115 0.95 -0.06 -14.07
C PHE A 115 2.32 -0.61 -13.63
N GLU A 116 3.28 0.28 -13.42
CA GLU A 116 4.63 -0.03 -12.98
C GLU A 116 4.62 -0.72 -11.60
N GLY A 117 3.87 -0.16 -10.64
CA GLY A 117 3.73 -0.77 -9.32
C GLY A 117 3.05 -2.14 -9.36
N LEU A 118 1.98 -2.30 -10.14
CA LEU A 118 1.30 -3.58 -10.30
C LEU A 118 2.17 -4.62 -11.02
N ASN A 119 2.94 -4.21 -12.02
CA ASN A 119 3.89 -5.08 -12.72
C ASN A 119 5.00 -5.57 -11.78
N TRP A 120 5.56 -4.67 -10.95
CA TRP A 120 6.52 -5.04 -9.91
C TRP A 120 5.90 -6.05 -8.93
N LEU A 121 4.69 -5.78 -8.45
CA LEU A 121 4.01 -6.65 -7.50
C LEU A 121 3.77 -8.05 -8.08
N SER A 122 3.31 -8.14 -9.34
CA SER A 122 3.11 -9.42 -10.03
C SER A 122 4.41 -10.23 -10.10
N ASN A 123 5.54 -9.58 -10.38
CA ASN A 123 6.84 -10.25 -10.45
C ASN A 123 7.34 -10.67 -9.06
N ALA A 124 7.17 -9.83 -8.04
CA ALA A 124 7.53 -10.16 -6.66
C ALA A 124 6.77 -11.39 -6.16
N LEU A 125 5.45 -11.44 -6.40
CA LEU A 125 4.60 -12.59 -6.05
C LEU A 125 5.03 -13.90 -6.74
N LYS A 126 5.42 -13.84 -8.02
CA LYS A 126 5.95 -15.02 -8.74
C LYS A 126 7.28 -15.49 -8.18
N SER A 127 8.13 -14.57 -7.71
CA SER A 127 9.44 -14.89 -7.16
C SER A 127 9.41 -15.48 -5.75
N GLY A 128 8.38 -15.15 -4.96
CA GLY A 128 8.20 -15.65 -3.58
C GLY A 128 7.47 -16.99 -3.47
N GLY A 129 6.98 -17.55 -4.59
CA GLY A 129 6.25 -18.82 -4.66
C GLY A 129 7.09 -20.05 -5.01
N SER A 130 8.42 -20.00 -4.83
CA SER A 130 9.34 -21.13 -5.05
C SER A 130 9.77 -21.80 -3.75
#